data_AF-A0AAV0DJ60-F1
#
_entry.id   AF-A0AAV0DJ60-F1
#
_cell.length_a   1.000
_cell.length_b   1.000
_cell.length_c   1.000
_cell.angle_alpha   90.00
_cell.angle_beta   90.00
_cell.angle_gamma   90.00
#
_symmetry.space_group_name_H-M   'P 1'
#
loop_
_entity.id
_entity.type
_entity.pdbx_description
1 polymer ?
#
loop_
_entity_poly.entity_id
_entity_poly.type
_entity_poly.pdbx_seq_one_letter_code
_entity_poly.pdbx_strand_id
1 'polypeptide(L)'
;MNVSSTSTPCSSLNKCFVKPLPTIIRRSSLDDVKLGIIRKTGVEAGSKMYKHVVTIFAISRTETILEKVTNFEKFGFTEDEVFRLLGLSPVLLTLSIDKVQRNMTFVLGTMKLSAGVVLQNPFLVLVNLDRVIKTRFHLGGKIDDMGLQPQIKGPLLLKALRMSEKRFLKVFIECHPMDVAEELMVFYRTTKYISRLAETSKKKTTRKGFPF
;
A
#
# COMPACT_ATOMS: atom_id res chain seq x y z
N MET A 1 -68.04 2.64 -0.20
CA MET A 1 -67.01 1.67 0.19
C MET A 1 -65.67 2.38 0.09
N ASN A 2 -65.02 2.57 1.24
CA ASN A 2 -63.67 3.10 1.36
C ASN A 2 -62.66 2.13 0.70
N VAL A 3 -61.58 2.65 0.11
CA VAL A 3 -60.21 2.62 0.67
C VAL A 3 -59.24 3.24 -0.35
N SER A 4 -58.53 4.25 0.15
CA SER A 4 -57.32 4.91 -0.34
C SER A 4 -56.05 4.04 -0.22
N SER A 5 -55.04 4.24 -1.07
CA SER A 5 -53.58 4.18 -0.74
C SER A 5 -52.73 4.35 -2.01
N THR A 6 -52.05 5.49 -2.22
CA THR A 6 -50.72 5.90 -1.73
C THR A 6 -49.52 5.22 -2.41
N SER A 7 -48.73 6.08 -3.06
CA SER A 7 -47.31 5.98 -3.45
C SER A 7 -46.39 5.26 -2.46
N THR A 8 -45.35 4.55 -2.93
CA THR A 8 -43.92 4.85 -2.62
C THR A 8 -42.93 3.91 -3.34
N PRO A 9 -41.63 4.31 -3.46
CA PRO A 9 -40.67 3.84 -4.46
C PRO A 9 -39.80 2.65 -4.03
N CYS A 10 -39.19 2.05 -5.06
CA CYS A 10 -38.31 0.89 -5.02
C CYS A 10 -37.04 1.15 -4.16
N SER A 11 -37.05 0.62 -2.94
CA SER A 11 -35.89 0.58 -2.04
C SER A 11 -35.12 -0.73 -2.23
N SER A 12 -34.02 -0.70 -2.98
CA SER A 12 -33.14 -1.88 -3.15
C SER A 12 -31.69 -1.58 -2.81
N LEU A 13 -31.43 -1.20 -1.55
CA LEU A 13 -30.07 -1.11 -0.97
C LEU A 13 -29.79 -2.11 0.17
N ASN A 14 -30.68 -3.07 0.44
CA ASN A 14 -30.57 -3.95 1.62
C ASN A 14 -30.19 -5.41 1.33
N LYS A 15 -29.27 -5.68 0.40
CA LYS A 15 -28.68 -7.03 0.28
C LYS A 15 -27.18 -6.99 -0.02
N CYS A 16 -26.39 -6.64 0.99
CA CYS A 16 -24.94 -6.92 1.03
C CYS A 16 -24.53 -7.37 2.45
N PHE A 17 -25.10 -8.48 2.92
CA PHE A 17 -24.56 -9.20 4.09
C PHE A 17 -23.55 -10.25 3.61
N VAL A 18 -22.29 -9.83 3.49
CA VAL A 18 -21.14 -10.76 3.55
C VAL A 18 -20.94 -11.11 5.01
N LYS A 19 -20.91 -12.42 5.34
CA LYS A 19 -20.76 -12.95 6.71
C LYS A 19 -19.57 -12.28 7.42
N PRO A 20 -19.73 -11.72 8.63
CA PRO A 20 -18.64 -11.07 9.35
C PRO A 20 -17.74 -12.09 10.06
N LEU A 21 -16.43 -11.89 9.97
CA LEU A 21 -15.47 -12.45 10.91
C LEU A 21 -15.75 -11.81 12.30
N PRO A 22 -15.78 -12.57 13.42
CA PRO A 22 -16.16 -12.02 14.71
C PRO A 22 -15.04 -11.15 15.27
N THR A 23 -15.16 -9.85 15.06
CA THR A 23 -14.50 -8.84 15.88
C THR A 23 -15.51 -7.72 16.05
N ILE A 24 -15.88 -7.42 17.29
CA ILE A 24 -16.84 -6.37 17.66
C ILE A 24 -16.18 -5.02 17.38
N ILE A 25 -16.12 -4.69 16.10
CA ILE A 25 -15.71 -3.38 15.61
C ILE A 25 -16.99 -2.57 15.58
N ARG A 26 -17.08 -1.54 16.42
CA ARG A 26 -18.14 -0.54 16.30
C ARG A 26 -17.97 0.10 14.92
N ARG A 27 -18.70 -0.39 13.92
CA ARG A 27 -18.71 0.19 12.58
C ARG A 27 -19.14 1.65 12.76
N SER A 28 -18.29 2.59 12.39
CA SER A 28 -18.72 3.96 12.19
C SER A 28 -19.90 3.97 11.20
N SER A 29 -20.93 4.77 11.49
CA SER A 29 -22.09 4.91 10.61
C SER A 29 -21.63 5.29 9.21
N LEU A 30 -22.17 4.63 8.19
CA LEU A 30 -22.00 5.03 6.79
C LEU A 30 -22.99 6.18 6.52
N ASP A 31 -22.65 7.35 7.05
CA ASP A 31 -23.42 8.58 6.88
C ASP A 31 -23.16 9.27 5.54
N ASP A 32 -23.93 10.32 5.24
CA ASP A 32 -23.82 11.07 3.99
C ASP A 32 -22.44 11.70 3.78
N VAL A 33 -21.77 12.08 4.88
CA VAL A 33 -20.41 12.62 4.87
C VAL A 33 -19.44 11.56 4.35
N LYS A 34 -19.47 10.35 4.90
CA LYS A 34 -18.64 9.24 4.43
C LYS A 34 -18.95 8.83 3.00
N LEU A 35 -20.22 8.80 2.61
CA LEU A 35 -20.60 8.56 1.23
C LEU A 35 -20.02 9.63 0.30
N GLY A 36 -19.96 10.89 0.74
CA GLY A 36 -19.27 11.98 0.03
C GLY A 36 -17.77 11.72 -0.14
N ILE A 37 -17.09 11.28 0.91
CA ILE A 37 -15.66 10.93 0.85
C ILE A 37 -15.42 9.73 -0.10
N ILE A 38 -16.28 8.70 -0.04
CA ILE A 38 -16.18 7.55 -0.94
C ILE A 38 -16.36 7.98 -2.40
N ARG A 39 -17.29 8.91 -2.68
CA ARG A 39 -17.47 9.47 -4.03
C ARG A 39 -16.20 10.17 -4.56
N LYS A 40 -15.43 10.85 -3.70
CA LYS A 40 -14.14 11.47 -4.10
C LYS A 40 -13.12 10.46 -4.65
N THR A 41 -13.24 9.18 -4.30
CA THR A 41 -12.34 8.14 -4.84
C THR A 41 -12.52 7.88 -6.33
N GLY A 42 -13.64 8.30 -6.92
CA GLY A 42 -13.98 8.09 -8.33
C GLY A 42 -14.32 6.65 -8.69
N VAL A 43 -14.44 5.75 -7.71
CA VAL A 43 -14.75 4.33 -7.97
C VAL A 43 -16.24 4.16 -8.24
N GLU A 44 -16.57 3.61 -9.41
CA GLU A 44 -17.95 3.35 -9.82
C GLU A 44 -18.64 2.31 -8.93
N ALA A 45 -19.89 2.59 -8.54
CA ALA A 45 -20.68 1.75 -7.64
C ALA A 45 -20.86 0.29 -8.10
N GLY A 46 -20.84 0.04 -9.42
CA GLY A 46 -20.96 -1.30 -10.01
C GLY A 46 -19.66 -2.12 -9.98
N SER A 47 -18.51 -1.51 -9.70
CA SER A 47 -17.22 -2.20 -9.77
C SER A 47 -16.98 -3.12 -8.56
N LYS A 48 -16.17 -4.17 -8.77
CA LYS A 48 -15.69 -5.02 -7.66
C LYS A 48 -14.89 -4.21 -6.64
N MET A 49 -14.18 -3.17 -7.09
CA MET A 49 -13.38 -2.29 -6.23
C MET A 49 -14.25 -1.47 -5.28
N TYR A 50 -15.45 -1.06 -5.70
CA TYR A 50 -16.36 -0.26 -4.86
C TYR A 50 -16.68 -0.95 -3.55
N LYS A 51 -16.99 -2.25 -3.58
CA LYS A 51 -17.23 -3.03 -2.37
C LYS A 51 -16.03 -3.00 -1.42
N HIS A 52 -14.82 -3.05 -1.96
CA HIS A 52 -13.59 -3.02 -1.18
C HIS A 52 -13.35 -1.64 -0.56
N VAL A 53 -13.50 -0.56 -1.33
CA VAL A 53 -13.42 0.83 -0.86
C VAL A 53 -14.47 1.07 0.24
N VAL A 54 -15.74 0.80 -0.02
CA VAL A 54 -16.82 0.97 0.97
C VAL A 54 -16.53 0.20 2.24
N THR A 55 -16.06 -1.05 2.14
CA THR A 55 -15.75 -1.87 3.32
C THR A 55 -14.66 -1.22 4.18
N ILE A 56 -13.55 -0.79 3.58
CA ILE A 56 -12.43 -0.18 4.32
C ILE A 56 -12.81 1.19 4.88
N PHE A 57 -13.54 2.02 4.11
CA PHE A 57 -13.96 3.35 4.56
C PHE A 57 -15.06 3.29 5.62
N ALA A 58 -15.96 2.31 5.55
CA ALA A 58 -17.02 2.13 6.55
C ALA A 58 -16.46 1.75 7.93
N ILE A 59 -15.41 0.93 7.97
CA ILE A 59 -14.75 0.53 9.23
C ILE A 59 -13.75 1.57 9.75
N SER A 60 -13.30 2.51 8.92
CA SER A 60 -12.34 3.55 9.30
C SER A 60 -13.07 4.79 9.80
N ARG A 61 -12.59 5.41 10.88
CA ARG A 61 -13.11 6.73 11.32
C ARG A 61 -12.83 7.81 10.28
N THR A 62 -13.72 8.78 10.16
CA THR A 62 -13.58 9.89 9.20
C THR A 62 -12.33 10.71 9.47
N GLU A 63 -12.05 11.00 10.73
CA GLU A 63 -10.86 11.74 11.17
C GLU A 63 -9.58 11.00 10.77
N THR A 64 -9.57 9.67 10.92
CA THR A 64 -8.45 8.83 10.50
C THR A 64 -8.24 8.90 9.00
N ILE A 65 -9.30 8.83 8.19
CA ILE A 65 -9.18 8.92 6.73
C ILE A 65 -8.53 10.25 6.34
N LEU A 66 -9.02 11.36 6.90
CA LEU A 66 -8.47 12.69 6.62
C LEU A 66 -7.02 12.83 7.10
N GLU A 67 -6.68 12.31 8.29
CA GLU A 67 -5.29 12.30 8.78
C GLU A 67 -4.35 11.53 7.83
N LYS A 68 -4.81 10.40 7.27
CA LYS A 68 -4.05 9.65 6.26
C LYS A 68 -3.88 10.45 4.98
N VAL A 69 -4.93 11.14 4.52
CA VAL A 69 -4.88 11.99 3.32
C VAL A 69 -3.84 13.09 3.50
N THR A 70 -3.93 13.85 4.60
CA THR A 70 -2.95 14.90 4.93
C THR A 70 -1.53 14.37 5.06
N ASN A 71 -1.34 13.14 5.53
CA ASN A 71 -0.01 12.54 5.55
C ASN A 71 0.58 12.29 4.15
N PHE A 72 -0.24 11.97 3.15
CA PHE A 72 0.22 11.86 1.77
C PHE A 72 0.53 13.24 1.18
N GLU A 73 -0.26 14.27 1.45
CA GLU A 73 -0.05 15.63 0.93
C GLU A 73 1.34 16.20 1.27
N LYS A 74 1.92 15.81 2.41
CA LYS A 74 3.31 16.15 2.81
C LYS A 74 4.38 15.71 1.79
N PHE A 75 4.05 14.78 0.91
CA PHE A 75 4.95 14.27 -0.14
C PHE A 75 4.64 14.86 -1.53
N GLY A 76 3.83 15.92 -1.59
CA GLY A 76 3.52 16.64 -2.82
C GLY A 76 2.32 16.09 -3.60
N PHE A 77 1.48 15.27 -2.98
CA PHE A 77 0.21 14.86 -3.56
C PHE A 77 -0.88 15.91 -3.31
N THR A 78 -1.78 16.08 -4.26
CA THR A 78 -3.05 16.80 -4.06
C THR A 78 -4.08 15.88 -3.40
N GLU A 79 -5.06 16.46 -2.68
CA GLU A 79 -6.17 15.72 -2.07
C GLU A 79 -6.83 14.74 -3.06
N ASP A 80 -7.13 15.20 -4.27
CA ASP A 80 -7.77 14.40 -5.31
C ASP A 80 -6.89 13.24 -5.80
N GLU A 81 -5.58 13.44 -5.93
CA GLU A 81 -4.65 12.36 -6.27
C GLU A 81 -4.62 11.29 -5.18
N VAL A 82 -4.66 11.70 -3.91
CA VAL A 82 -4.70 10.75 -2.79
C VAL A 82 -6.01 9.97 -2.80
N PHE A 83 -7.16 10.61 -3.02
CA PHE A 83 -8.42 9.88 -3.10
C PHE A 83 -8.47 8.91 -4.28
N ARG A 84 -7.93 9.29 -5.44
CA ARG A 84 -7.77 8.35 -6.57
C ARG A 84 -6.86 7.18 -6.21
N LEU A 85 -5.74 7.44 -5.52
CA LEU A 85 -4.83 6.40 -5.03
C LEU A 85 -5.52 5.44 -4.05
N LEU A 86 -6.33 5.97 -3.13
CA LEU A 86 -7.13 5.17 -2.20
C LEU A 86 -8.27 4.40 -2.90
N GLY A 87 -8.80 4.92 -4.01
CA GLY A 87 -9.73 4.20 -4.88
C GLY A 87 -9.09 3.00 -5.57
N LEU A 88 -7.82 3.13 -5.99
CA LEU A 88 -7.04 2.03 -6.58
C LEU A 88 -6.58 1.01 -5.55
N SER A 89 -6.25 1.46 -4.34
CA SER A 89 -5.73 0.61 -3.27
C SER A 89 -6.21 1.07 -1.89
N PRO A 90 -7.46 0.74 -1.50
CA PRO A 90 -8.01 1.19 -0.22
C PRO A 90 -7.28 0.58 0.98
N VAL A 91 -6.55 -0.53 0.78
CA VAL A 91 -5.65 -1.11 1.79
C VAL A 91 -4.61 -0.11 2.30
N LEU A 92 -4.26 0.93 1.54
CA LEU A 92 -3.36 1.98 2.01
C LEU A 92 -3.85 2.70 3.28
N LEU A 93 -5.17 2.80 3.50
CA LEU A 93 -5.73 3.37 4.74
C LEU A 93 -5.36 2.54 5.98
N THR A 94 -5.06 1.25 5.80
CA THR A 94 -4.70 0.36 6.91
C THR A 94 -3.28 0.59 7.43
N LEU A 95 -2.44 1.27 6.65
CA LEU A 95 -1.03 1.46 6.99
C LEU A 95 -0.86 2.50 8.08
N SER A 96 0.14 2.33 8.96
CA SER A 96 0.52 3.39 9.90
C SER A 96 1.12 4.59 9.17
N ILE A 97 0.99 5.78 9.78
CA ILE A 97 1.60 7.01 9.26
C ILE A 97 3.11 6.81 9.07
N ASP A 98 3.78 6.24 10.09
CA ASP A 98 5.21 5.93 10.04
C ASP A 98 5.61 5.06 8.86
N LYS A 99 4.79 4.06 8.49
CA LYS A 99 5.11 3.16 7.38
C LYS A 99 5.06 3.91 6.06
N VAL A 100 4.02 4.72 5.85
CA VAL A 100 3.91 5.57 4.66
C VAL A 100 5.08 6.53 4.61
N GLN A 101 5.39 7.22 5.71
CA GLN A 101 6.49 8.18 5.76
C GLN A 101 7.84 7.54 5.43
N ARG A 102 8.19 6.41 6.08
CA ARG A 102 9.46 5.72 5.82
C ARG A 102 9.58 5.25 4.37
N ASN A 103 8.50 4.69 3.81
CA ASN A 103 8.48 4.25 2.41
C ASN A 103 8.64 5.43 1.46
N MET A 104 7.85 6.50 1.64
CA MET A 104 7.90 7.68 0.79
C MET A 104 9.26 8.38 0.86
N THR A 105 9.83 8.58 2.06
CA THR A 105 11.16 9.18 2.23
C THR A 105 12.24 8.40 1.48
N PHE A 106 12.20 7.07 1.52
CA PHE A 106 13.18 6.25 0.80
C PHE A 106 12.97 6.31 -0.73
N VAL A 107 11.71 6.20 -1.17
CA VAL A 107 11.36 6.20 -2.60
C VAL A 107 11.71 7.54 -3.26
N LEU A 108 11.33 8.66 -2.64
CA LEU A 108 11.61 10.00 -3.18
C LEU A 108 13.06 10.41 -2.93
N GLY A 109 13.57 10.18 -1.72
CA GLY A 109 14.87 10.67 -1.28
C GLY A 109 16.05 9.84 -1.78
N THR A 110 15.97 8.52 -1.67
CA THR A 110 17.07 7.59 -1.99
C THR A 110 16.95 7.03 -3.40
N MET A 111 15.77 6.53 -3.78
CA MET A 111 15.57 5.97 -5.13
C MET A 111 15.34 7.04 -6.20
N LYS A 112 15.15 8.31 -5.79
CA LYS A 112 14.89 9.45 -6.68
C LYS A 112 13.71 9.25 -7.63
N LEU A 113 12.72 8.44 -7.24
CA LEU A 113 11.48 8.29 -8.00
C LEU A 113 10.57 9.48 -7.72
N SER A 114 9.82 9.94 -8.71
CA SER A 114 8.85 11.02 -8.52
C SER A 114 7.58 10.53 -7.80
N ALA A 115 6.85 11.45 -7.18
CA ALA A 115 5.56 11.16 -6.56
C ALA A 115 4.55 10.54 -7.56
N GLY A 116 4.57 10.97 -8.83
CA GLY A 116 3.73 10.40 -9.88
C GLY A 116 3.97 8.90 -10.12
N VAL A 117 5.20 8.41 -9.97
CA VAL A 117 5.49 6.97 -10.07
C VAL A 117 4.77 6.20 -8.96
N VAL A 118 4.66 6.78 -7.76
CA VAL A 118 3.95 6.16 -6.63
C VAL A 118 2.44 6.09 -6.88
N LEU A 119 1.83 7.12 -7.49
CA LEU A 119 0.40 7.08 -7.86
C LEU A 119 0.09 5.92 -8.79
N GLN A 120 0.97 5.67 -9.75
CA GLN A 120 0.84 4.54 -10.70
C GLN A 120 1.22 3.19 -10.07
N ASN A 121 1.95 3.20 -8.96
CA ASN A 121 2.52 2.01 -8.32
C ASN A 121 2.30 2.00 -6.80
N PRO A 122 1.04 1.84 -6.31
CA PRO A 122 0.70 1.89 -4.89
C PRO A 122 1.49 0.88 -4.02
N PHE A 123 1.96 -0.21 -4.65
CA PHE A 123 2.74 -1.25 -3.98
C PHE A 123 4.02 -0.72 -3.34
N LEU A 124 4.61 0.37 -3.85
CA LEU A 124 5.80 1.01 -3.28
C LEU A 124 5.58 1.46 -1.83
N VAL A 125 4.35 1.75 -1.45
CA VAL A 125 3.98 2.13 -0.08
C VAL A 125 3.50 0.92 0.73
N LEU A 126 3.01 -0.14 0.07
CA LEU A 126 2.47 -1.34 0.73
C LEU A 126 3.58 -2.30 1.20
N VAL A 127 4.59 -2.56 0.38
CA VAL A 127 5.61 -3.59 0.67
C VAL A 127 6.49 -3.20 1.87
N ASN A 128 7.18 -4.18 2.45
CA ASN A 128 8.11 -3.94 3.55
C ASN A 128 9.35 -3.19 3.03
N LEU A 129 9.62 -2.02 3.62
CA LEU A 129 10.75 -1.17 3.24
C LEU A 129 12.07 -1.92 3.28
N ASP A 130 12.40 -2.44 4.45
CA ASP A 130 13.74 -2.89 4.74
C ASP A 130 14.01 -4.27 4.15
N ARG A 131 13.00 -5.14 4.10
CA ARG A 131 13.15 -6.51 3.58
C ARG A 131 13.02 -6.62 2.07
N VAL A 132 12.26 -5.72 1.44
CA VAL A 132 11.98 -5.81 0.00
C VAL A 132 12.63 -4.65 -0.74
N ILE A 133 12.25 -3.40 -0.43
CA ILE A 133 12.71 -2.26 -1.22
C ILE A 133 14.20 -2.06 -1.06
N LYS A 134 14.69 -1.87 0.17
CA LYS A 134 16.11 -1.64 0.45
C LYS A 134 16.96 -2.82 0.00
N THR A 135 16.60 -4.05 0.38
CA THR A 135 17.37 -5.25 0.00
C THR A 135 17.56 -5.33 -1.50
N ARG A 136 16.49 -5.18 -2.29
CA ARG A 136 16.56 -5.33 -3.74
C ARG A 136 17.20 -4.13 -4.42
N PHE A 137 17.00 -2.92 -3.90
CA PHE A 137 17.64 -1.71 -4.39
C PHE A 137 19.16 -1.76 -4.18
N HIS A 138 19.61 -2.11 -2.97
CA HIS A 138 21.04 -2.25 -2.66
C HIS A 138 21.70 -3.41 -3.40
N LEU A 139 21.01 -4.54 -3.58
CA LEU A 139 21.53 -5.62 -4.43
C LEU A 139 21.71 -5.13 -5.87
N GLY A 140 20.75 -4.35 -6.39
CA GLY A 140 20.88 -3.72 -7.71
C GLY A 140 22.12 -2.85 -7.82
N GLY A 141 22.44 -2.07 -6.79
CA GLY A 141 23.69 -1.31 -6.70
C GLY A 141 24.92 -2.21 -6.71
N LYS A 142 24.96 -3.26 -5.88
CA LYS A 142 26.07 -4.22 -5.83
C LYS A 142 26.31 -4.92 -7.18
N ILE A 143 25.24 -5.32 -7.88
CA ILE A 143 25.32 -5.89 -9.24
C ILE A 143 25.95 -4.88 -10.22
N ASP A 144 25.56 -3.60 -10.12
CA ASP A 144 26.11 -2.53 -10.95
C ASP A 144 27.59 -2.27 -10.64
N ASP A 145 27.96 -2.22 -9.36
CA ASP A 145 29.34 -2.02 -8.89
C ASP A 145 30.27 -3.16 -9.35
N MET A 146 29.73 -4.38 -9.45
CA MET A 146 30.45 -5.55 -9.98
C MET A 146 30.44 -5.64 -11.52
N GLY A 147 29.78 -4.70 -12.21
CA GLY A 147 29.67 -4.71 -13.67
C GLY A 147 28.82 -5.86 -14.25
N LEU A 148 27.93 -6.44 -13.44
CA LEU A 148 27.18 -7.64 -13.78
C LEU A 148 25.85 -7.34 -14.49
N GLN A 149 25.36 -8.30 -15.27
CA GLN A 149 24.03 -8.28 -15.90
C GLN A 149 23.16 -9.43 -15.37
N PRO A 150 21.86 -9.23 -15.15
CA PRO A 150 21.08 -8.05 -15.55
C PRO A 150 21.07 -6.91 -14.52
N GLN A 151 21.30 -5.68 -14.97
CA GLN A 151 21.23 -4.48 -14.11
C GLN A 151 19.79 -4.17 -13.67
N ILE A 152 19.61 -3.77 -12.40
CA ILE A 152 18.30 -3.42 -11.82
C ILE A 152 18.05 -1.90 -11.96
N LYS A 153 17.77 -1.43 -13.18
CA LYS A 153 17.56 -0.01 -13.48
C LYS A 153 16.24 0.26 -14.22
N GLY A 154 15.82 1.53 -14.22
CA GLY A 154 14.65 1.99 -14.98
C GLY A 154 13.37 1.19 -14.70
N PRO A 155 12.58 0.82 -15.73
CA PRO A 155 11.36 0.02 -15.56
C PRO A 155 11.59 -1.35 -14.89
N LEU A 156 12.78 -1.94 -15.07
CA LEU A 156 13.12 -3.23 -14.47
C LEU A 156 13.23 -3.13 -12.94
N LEU A 157 13.60 -1.98 -12.38
CA LEU A 157 13.59 -1.75 -10.93
C LEU A 157 12.19 -1.96 -10.34
N LEU A 158 11.15 -1.34 -10.92
CA LEU A 158 9.78 -1.50 -10.42
C LEU A 158 9.30 -2.96 -10.54
N LYS A 159 9.67 -3.64 -11.63
CA LYS A 159 9.37 -5.07 -11.83
C LYS A 159 10.09 -5.94 -10.80
N ALA A 160 11.37 -5.64 -10.53
CA ALA A 160 12.19 -6.30 -9.54
C ALA A 160 11.64 -6.13 -8.13
N LEU A 161 11.08 -4.96 -7.79
CA LEU A 161 10.43 -4.73 -6.49
C LEU A 161 9.09 -5.46 -6.33
N ARG A 162 8.35 -5.66 -7.42
CA ARG A 162 7.01 -6.27 -7.41
C ARG A 162 7.02 -7.80 -7.40
N MET A 163 8.05 -8.44 -7.97
CA MET A 163 8.06 -9.90 -8.14
C MET A 163 8.24 -10.69 -6.84
N SER A 164 7.89 -11.97 -6.86
CA SER A 164 8.13 -12.88 -5.72
C SER A 164 9.63 -13.02 -5.44
N GLU A 165 9.98 -13.31 -4.19
CA GLU A 165 11.38 -13.51 -3.79
C GLU A 165 12.03 -14.64 -4.59
N LYS A 166 11.38 -15.80 -4.72
CA LYS A 166 11.88 -16.92 -5.54
C LYS A 166 12.23 -16.49 -6.96
N ARG A 167 11.36 -15.70 -7.60
CA ARG A 167 11.62 -15.20 -8.95
C ARG A 167 12.76 -14.19 -8.98
N PHE A 168 12.84 -13.32 -7.98
CA PHE A 168 13.90 -12.33 -7.87
C PHE A 168 15.29 -12.98 -7.77
N LEU A 169 15.45 -13.95 -6.85
CA LEU A 169 16.71 -14.68 -6.67
C LEU A 169 17.13 -15.41 -7.95
N LYS A 170 16.17 -16.07 -8.62
CA LYS A 170 16.43 -16.76 -9.88
C LYS A 170 16.93 -15.83 -10.99
N VAL A 171 16.37 -14.62 -11.09
CA VAL A 171 16.64 -13.69 -12.20
C VAL A 171 17.91 -12.85 -11.98
N PHE A 172 18.26 -12.55 -10.73
CA PHE A 172 19.33 -11.59 -10.41
C PHE A 172 20.48 -12.19 -9.62
N ILE A 173 20.39 -13.45 -9.18
CA ILE A 173 21.44 -14.10 -8.40
C ILE A 173 21.82 -15.45 -9.01
N GLU A 174 20.85 -16.37 -9.14
CA GLU A 174 21.10 -17.73 -9.68
C GLU A 174 21.43 -17.73 -11.18
N CYS A 175 21.31 -16.58 -11.86
CA CYS A 175 21.72 -16.43 -13.26
C CYS A 175 23.24 -16.31 -13.43
N HIS A 176 23.98 -16.07 -12.35
CA HIS A 176 25.43 -15.90 -12.37
C HIS A 176 26.17 -17.22 -12.11
N PRO A 177 27.47 -17.31 -12.47
CA PRO A 177 28.35 -18.39 -12.02
C PRO A 177 28.32 -18.56 -10.50
N MET A 178 28.61 -19.79 -10.04
CA MET A 178 28.37 -20.21 -8.66
C MET A 178 29.06 -19.33 -7.60
N ASP A 179 30.31 -18.92 -7.85
CA ASP A 179 31.10 -18.04 -7.00
C ASP A 179 30.46 -16.65 -6.85
N VAL A 180 30.05 -16.06 -7.96
CA VAL A 180 29.37 -14.75 -7.98
C VAL A 180 27.98 -14.84 -7.34
N ALA A 181 27.23 -15.90 -7.64
CA ALA A 181 25.91 -16.12 -7.07
C ALA A 181 25.99 -16.27 -5.54
N GLU A 182 27.00 -16.96 -5.02
CA GLU A 182 27.22 -17.11 -3.58
C GLU A 182 27.53 -15.76 -2.92
N GLU A 183 28.42 -14.94 -3.50
CA GLU A 183 28.72 -13.60 -3.01
C GLU A 183 27.45 -12.72 -2.95
N LEU A 184 26.67 -12.69 -4.04
CA LEU A 184 25.42 -11.93 -4.11
C LEU A 184 24.37 -12.44 -3.12
N MET A 185 24.28 -13.76 -2.91
CA MET A 185 23.37 -14.36 -1.92
C MET A 185 23.75 -13.96 -0.49
N VAL A 186 25.05 -13.96 -0.15
CA VAL A 186 25.54 -13.53 1.17
C VAL A 186 25.20 -12.06 1.39
N PHE A 187 25.45 -11.20 0.41
CA PHE A 187 25.07 -9.79 0.47
C PHE A 187 23.56 -9.62 0.66
N TYR A 188 22.74 -10.27 -0.17
CA TYR A 188 21.28 -10.19 -0.11
C TYR A 188 20.73 -10.60 1.26
N ARG A 189 21.21 -11.71 1.84
CA ARG A 189 20.81 -12.17 3.17
C ARG A 189 21.22 -11.14 4.23
N THR A 190 22.46 -10.67 4.18
CA THR A 190 23.00 -9.70 5.13
C THR A 190 22.16 -8.42 5.15
N THR A 191 21.89 -7.81 3.99
CA THR A 191 21.04 -6.62 3.89
C THR A 191 19.61 -6.87 4.39
N LYS A 192 19.04 -8.05 4.10
CA LYS A 192 17.68 -8.41 4.53
C LYS A 192 17.54 -8.56 6.04
N TYR A 193 18.59 -9.02 6.74
CA TYR A 193 18.54 -9.33 8.17
C TYR A 193 19.14 -8.24 9.08
N ILE A 194 20.01 -7.36 8.59
CA ILE A 194 20.49 -6.17 9.36
C ILE A 194 19.30 -5.34 9.87
N SER A 195 18.21 -5.28 9.10
CA SER A 195 17.00 -4.57 9.50
C SER A 195 16.27 -5.15 10.72
N ARG A 196 16.44 -6.44 11.06
CA ARG A 196 15.86 -7.03 12.28
C ARG A 196 16.48 -6.47 13.55
N LEU A 197 17.80 -6.26 13.58
CA LEU A 197 18.52 -5.78 14.77
C LEU A 197 18.18 -4.31 15.06
N ALA A 198 17.98 -3.50 14.02
CA ALA A 198 17.55 -2.11 14.17
C ALA A 198 16.06 -1.98 14.56
N GLU A 199 15.19 -2.92 14.13
CA GLU A 199 13.77 -2.93 14.50
C GLU A 199 13.54 -3.34 15.97
N THR A 200 14.34 -4.26 16.52
CA THR A 200 14.24 -4.69 17.93
C THR A 200 14.54 -3.56 18.92
N SER A 201 15.46 -2.64 18.57
CA SER A 201 15.75 -1.44 19.38
C SER A 201 14.69 -0.35 19.29
N LYS A 202 13.82 -0.36 18.27
CA LYS A 202 12.77 0.67 18.05
C LYS A 202 11.43 0.35 18.72
N LYS A 203 11.35 -0.67 19.60
CA LYS A 203 10.11 -1.09 20.27
C LYS A 203 9.43 -0.02 21.15
N LYS A 204 10.01 1.18 21.31
CA LYS A 204 9.49 2.26 22.16
C LYS A 204 8.64 3.33 21.45
N THR A 205 8.37 3.22 20.14
CA THR A 205 7.49 4.17 19.43
C THR A 205 6.07 3.62 19.33
N THR A 206 5.11 4.31 19.92
CA THR A 206 3.67 4.04 19.82
C THR A 206 3.26 4.02 18.35
N ARG A 207 3.08 2.82 17.78
CA ARG A 207 2.62 2.65 16.40
C ARG A 207 1.15 3.07 16.33
N LYS A 208 0.85 4.27 15.84
CA LYS A 208 -0.50 4.65 15.39
C LYS A 208 -0.82 3.88 14.09
N GLY A 209 -1.13 2.59 14.24
CA GLY A 209 -1.62 1.70 13.19
C GLY A 209 -3.00 1.16 13.56
N PHE A 210 -3.85 1.00 12.55
CA PHE A 210 -5.27 0.63 12.59
C PHE A 210 -6.04 1.01 13.88
N PRO A 211 -6.55 2.25 13.96
CA PRO A 211 -7.38 2.68 15.08
C PRO A 211 -8.83 2.27 14.81
N PHE A 212 -9.40 1.46 15.70
CA PHE A 212 -10.83 1.56 15.92
C PHE A 212 -11.16 2.83 16.67
#